data_AF-W5YMS2-F1
#
_entry.id   AF-W5YMS2-F1
#
_cell.length_a   1.000
_cell.length_b   1.000
_cell.length_c   1.000
_cell.angle_alpha   90.00
_cell.angle_beta   90.00
_cell.angle_gamma   90.00
#
_symmetry.space_group_name_H-M   'P 1'
#
loop_
_entity.id
_entity.type
_entity.pdbx_description
1 polymer ?
#
loop_
_entity_poly.entity_id
_entity_poly.type
_entity_poly.pdbx_seq_one_letter_code
_entity_poly.pdbx_strand_id
1 'polypeptide(L)'
;MSLKESLQKKLETQTEYWSKQIQSLQADAEERMAKAQDDQAEAEIQKDFSERIQALEEHVEEARKKISEIRDSGEDQLRDLKARIDEWLPGGKN
;
A
#
# COMPACT_ATOMS: atom_id res chain seq x y z
N MET A 1 0.88 -19.97 15.45
CA MET A 1 1.62 -19.00 14.64
C MET A 1 2.44 -18.14 15.58
N SER A 2 3.69 -17.88 15.22
CA SER A 2 4.55 -16.93 15.93
C SER A 2 4.12 -15.49 15.64
N LEU A 3 4.54 -14.55 16.51
CA LEU A 3 4.32 -13.12 16.28
C LEU A 3 4.86 -12.68 14.90
N LYS A 4 6.04 -13.21 14.52
CA LYS A 4 6.69 -12.99 13.24
C LYS A 4 5.79 -13.35 12.06
N GLU A 5 5.26 -14.58 12.05
CA GLU A 5 4.36 -15.07 11.00
C GLU A 5 3.08 -14.23 10.92
N SER A 6 2.51 -13.85 12.07
CA SER A 6 1.31 -13.02 12.11
C SER A 6 1.54 -11.62 11.55
N LEU A 7 2.68 -10.99 11.85
CA LEU A 7 3.03 -9.67 11.31
C LEU A 7 3.30 -9.72 9.80
N GLN A 8 4.03 -10.73 9.33
CA GLN A 8 4.27 -10.93 7.88
C GLN A 8 2.95 -11.08 7.14
N LYS A 9 2.08 -11.99 7.60
CA LYS A 9 0.78 -12.22 6.97
C LYS A 9 -0.11 -10.97 6.96
N LYS A 10 -0.08 -10.18 8.04
CA LYS A 10 -0.82 -8.91 8.12
C LYS A 10 -0.36 -7.93 7.04
N LEU A 11 0.95 -7.74 6.90
CA LEU A 11 1.54 -6.86 5.91
C LEU A 11 1.34 -7.37 4.47
N GLU A 12 1.46 -8.68 4.25
CA GLU A 12 1.17 -9.30 2.94
C GLU A 12 -0.28 -9.06 2.53
N THR A 13 -1.24 -9.28 3.44
CA THR A 13 -2.66 -9.05 3.18
C THR A 13 -2.93 -7.59 2.82
N GLN A 14 -2.31 -6.65 3.56
CA GLN A 14 -2.46 -5.22 3.26
C GLN A 14 -1.80 -4.84 1.93
N THR A 15 -0.64 -5.42 1.62
CA THR A 15 0.08 -5.21 0.37
C THR A 15 -0.73 -5.70 -0.83
N GLU A 16 -1.36 -6.88 -0.71
CA GLU A 16 -2.28 -7.40 -1.73
C GLU A 16 -3.49 -6.48 -1.93
N TYR A 17 -4.04 -5.94 -0.84
CA TYR A 17 -5.15 -5.00 -0.91
C TYR A 17 -4.78 -3.72 -1.67
N TRP A 18 -3.65 -3.08 -1.33
CA TRP A 18 -3.17 -1.90 -2.07
C TRP A 18 -2.84 -2.21 -3.52
N SER A 19 -2.26 -3.39 -3.79
CA SER A 19 -1.97 -3.82 -5.16
C SER A 19 -3.23 -3.95 -6.02
N LYS A 20 -4.33 -4.49 -5.44
CA LYS A 20 -5.63 -4.54 -6.11
C LYS A 20 -6.24 -3.15 -6.31
N GLN A 21 -6.06 -2.24 -5.35
CA GLN A 21 -6.50 -0.85 -5.52
C GLN A 21 -5.75 -0.15 -6.65
N ILE A 22 -4.44 -0.33 -6.76
CA ILE A 22 -3.64 0.21 -7.88
C ILE A 22 -4.19 -0.29 -9.21
N GLN A 23 -4.44 -1.61 -9.34
CA GLN A 23 -5.01 -2.18 -10.56
C GLN A 23 -6.38 -1.60 -10.90
N SER A 24 -7.25 -1.41 -9.90
CA SER A 24 -8.55 -0.77 -10.09
C SER A 24 -8.42 0.68 -10.53
N LEU A 25 -7.50 1.44 -9.93
CA LEU A 25 -7.24 2.83 -10.30
C LEU A 25 -6.70 2.95 -11.72
N GLN A 26 -5.83 2.04 -12.14
CA GLN A 26 -5.31 2.01 -13.51
C GLN A 26 -6.44 1.75 -14.53
N ALA A 27 -7.33 0.79 -14.24
CA ALA A 27 -8.48 0.52 -15.10
C ALA A 27 -9.46 1.71 -15.17
N ASP A 28 -9.75 2.33 -14.02
CA ASP A 28 -10.60 3.52 -13.94
C ASP A 28 -9.98 4.72 -14.69
N ALA A 29 -8.65 4.87 -14.62
CA ALA A 29 -7.91 5.90 -15.34
C ALA A 29 -8.05 5.70 -16.86
N GLU A 30 -7.81 4.48 -17.36
CA GLU A 30 -7.96 4.16 -18.77
C GLU A 30 -9.38 4.45 -19.28
N GLU A 31 -10.41 4.05 -18.52
CA GLU A 31 -11.81 4.32 -18.88
C GLU A 31 -12.11 5.82 -18.95
N ARG A 32 -11.60 6.60 -17.99
CA ARG A 32 -11.82 8.05 -17.94
C ARG A 32 -11.06 8.79 -19.02
N MET A 33 -9.81 8.41 -19.29
CA MET A 33 -9.01 8.95 -20.38
C MET A 33 -9.71 8.72 -21.72
N ALA A 34 -10.27 7.52 -21.96
CA ALA A 34 -11.00 7.22 -23.19
C ALA A 34 -12.29 8.05 -23.37
N LYS A 35 -12.83 8.62 -22.29
CA LYS A 35 -14.04 9.47 -22.29
C LYS A 35 -13.72 10.96 -22.27
N ALA A 36 -12.46 11.34 -22.07
CA ALA A 36 -12.06 12.74 -22.04
C ALA A 36 -12.30 13.39 -23.41
N GLN A 37 -12.74 14.65 -23.39
CA GLN A 37 -13.13 15.37 -24.61
C GLN A 37 -12.05 16.35 -25.08
N ASP A 38 -11.08 16.65 -24.22
CA ASP A 38 -10.00 17.59 -24.48
C ASP A 38 -8.74 17.27 -23.65
N ASP A 39 -7.62 17.84 -24.07
CA ASP A 39 -6.30 17.63 -23.47
C ASP A 39 -6.22 18.11 -22.01
N GLN A 40 -7.05 19.08 -21.60
CA GLN A 40 -7.05 19.56 -20.22
C GLN A 40 -7.69 18.52 -19.29
N ALA A 41 -8.82 17.95 -19.68
CA ALA A 41 -9.49 16.89 -18.95
C ALA A 41 -8.58 15.66 -18.82
N GLU A 42 -7.87 15.28 -19.89
CA GLU A 42 -6.88 14.21 -19.87
C GLU A 42 -5.75 14.48 -18.87
N ALA A 43 -5.18 15.69 -18.87
CA ALA A 43 -4.09 16.06 -17.97
C ALA A 43 -4.53 16.04 -16.49
N GLU A 44 -5.75 16.50 -16.20
CA GLU A 44 -6.32 16.47 -14.85
C GLU A 44 -6.55 15.03 -14.36
N ILE A 45 -7.11 14.17 -15.22
CA ILE A 45 -7.29 12.74 -14.94
C ILE A 45 -5.93 12.09 -14.67
N GLN A 46 -4.97 12.26 -15.58
CA GLN A 46 -3.65 11.67 -15.44
C GLN A 46 -2.98 12.08 -14.12
N LYS A 47 -3.08 13.37 -13.74
CA LYS A 47 -2.50 13.87 -12.50
C LYS A 47 -3.14 13.24 -11.26
N ASP A 48 -4.48 13.24 -11.16
CA ASP A 48 -5.20 12.66 -10.01
C ASP A 48 -4.85 11.17 -9.82
N PHE A 49 -4.91 10.39 -10.90
CA PHE A 49 -4.60 8.96 -10.82
C PHE A 49 -3.13 8.69 -10.51
N SER A 50 -2.20 9.47 -11.08
CA SER A 50 -0.77 9.31 -10.81
C SER A 50 -0.46 9.57 -9.33
N GLU A 51 -0.99 10.65 -8.75
CA GLU A 51 -0.80 10.97 -7.33
C GLU A 51 -1.36 9.86 -6.42
N ARG A 52 -2.54 9.32 -6.74
CA ARG A 52 -3.19 8.25 -5.95
C ARG A 52 -2.48 6.91 -6.08
N ILE A 53 -2.05 6.54 -7.28
CA ILE A 53 -1.28 5.30 -7.52
C ILE A 53 0.07 5.39 -6.80
N GLN A 54 0.79 6.51 -6.93
CA GLN A 54 2.08 6.69 -6.27
C GLN A 54 1.97 6.53 -4.75
N ALA A 55 0.96 7.13 -4.12
CA ALA A 55 0.74 6.99 -2.67
C ALA A 55 0.56 5.51 -2.24
N LEU A 56 -0.14 4.70 -3.05
CA LEU A 56 -0.31 3.27 -2.78
C LEU A 56 0.96 2.47 -3.05
N GLU A 57 1.73 2.82 -4.08
CA GLU A 57 3.02 2.20 -4.37
C GLU A 57 4.03 2.43 -3.25
N GLU A 58 4.07 3.64 -2.69
CA GLU A 58 4.88 3.97 -1.51
C GLU A 58 4.48 3.11 -0.31
N HIS A 59 3.20 2.87 -0.09
CA HIS A 59 2.72 1.96 0.96
C HIS A 59 3.15 0.51 0.73
N VAL A 60 3.09 0.02 -0.52
CA VAL A 60 3.55 -1.32 -0.90
C VAL A 60 5.05 -1.47 -0.66
N GLU A 61 5.85 -0.48 -1.06
CA GLU A 61 7.30 -0.50 -0.86
C GLU A 61 7.66 -0.51 0.63
N GLU A 62 7.02 0.36 1.41
CA GLU A 62 7.24 0.43 2.86
C GLU A 62 6.81 -0.87 3.55
N ALA A 63 5.72 -1.51 3.13
CA ALA A 63 5.33 -2.83 3.64
C ALA A 63 6.41 -3.88 3.38
N ARG A 64 6.97 -3.90 2.17
CA ARG A 64 8.05 -4.84 1.80
C ARG A 64 9.29 -4.63 2.66
N LYS A 65 9.66 -3.37 2.94
CA LYS A 65 10.75 -3.02 3.86
C LYS A 65 10.47 -3.56 5.27
N LYS A 66 9.27 -3.32 5.80
CA LYS A 66 8.87 -3.82 7.13
C LYS A 66 8.80 -5.35 7.20
N ILE A 67 8.37 -6.04 6.13
CA ILE A 67 8.42 -7.51 6.04
C ILE A 67 9.87 -8.02 6.13
N SER A 68 10.81 -7.35 5.45
CA SER A 68 12.24 -7.68 5.57
C SER A 68 12.73 -7.46 7.00
N GLU A 69 12.39 -6.33 7.63
CA GLU A 69 12.74 -6.03 9.03
C GLU A 69 12.19 -7.10 9.98
N ILE A 70 10.95 -7.55 9.79
CA ILE A 70 10.36 -8.67 10.56
C ILE A 70 11.17 -9.97 10.34
N ARG A 71 11.58 -10.25 9.10
CA ARG A 71 12.36 -11.44 8.76
C ARG A 71 13.72 -11.47 9.46
N ASP A 72 14.33 -10.31 9.65
CA ASP A 72 15.67 -10.20 10.24
C ASP A 72 15.65 -9.97 11.75
N SER A 73 14.49 -9.60 12.31
CA SER A 73 14.30 -9.31 13.74
C SER A 73 14.26 -10.57 14.62
N GLY A 74 14.85 -10.46 15.81
CA GLY A 74 14.67 -11.37 16.94
C GLY A 74 13.41 -11.08 17.77
N GLU A 75 13.09 -11.93 18.75
CA GLU A 75 11.81 -11.85 19.50
C GLU A 75 11.57 -10.52 20.22
N ASP A 76 12.61 -9.93 20.83
CA ASP A 76 12.49 -8.67 21.55
C ASP A 76 12.19 -7.50 20.59
N GLN A 77 12.87 -7.46 19.44
CA GLN A 77 12.70 -6.43 18.42
C GLN A 77 11.32 -6.49 17.74
N LEU A 78 10.73 -7.69 17.65
CA LEU A 78 9.41 -7.88 17.03
C LEU A 78 8.29 -7.16 17.79
N ARG A 79 8.43 -6.94 19.11
CA ARG A 79 7.42 -6.24 19.91
C ARG A 79 7.35 -4.75 19.56
N ASP A 80 8.51 -4.11 19.46
CA ASP A 80 8.61 -2.70 19.07
C ASP A 80 8.21 -2.51 17.61
N LEU A 81 8.62 -3.44 16.74
CA LEU A 81 8.26 -3.43 15.33
C LEU A 81 6.75 -3.60 15.13
N LYS A 82 6.09 -4.45 15.93
CA LYS A 82 4.62 -4.57 15.94
C LYS A 82 3.96 -3.23 16.20
N ALA A 83 4.38 -2.49 17.23
CA ALA A 83 3.78 -1.21 17.57
C ALA A 83 3.91 -0.19 16.42
N ARG A 84 5.10 -0.10 15.81
CA ARG A 84 5.36 0.76 14.63
C ARG A 84 4.52 0.36 13.42
N ILE A 85 4.34 -0.94 13.17
CA ILE A 85 3.49 -1.45 12.09
C ILE A 85 2.02 -1.11 12.35
N ASP A 86 1.55 -1.33 13.58
CA ASP A 86 0.17 -1.04 13.93
C ASP A 86 -0.12 0.46 13.77
N GLU A 87 0.72 1.34 14.31
CA GLU A 87 0.54 2.79 14.16
C GLU A 87 0.54 3.25 12.70
N TRP A 88 1.38 2.64 11.86
CA TRP A 88 1.49 2.98 10.45
C TRP A 88 0.31 2.48 9.62
N LEU A 89 -0.27 1.32 9.95
CA LEU A 89 -1.36 0.74 9.17
C LEU A 89 -2.69 1.50 9.39
N PRO A 90 -3.51 1.68 8.33
CA PRO A 90 -4.78 2.45 8.39
C PRO A 90 -5.90 1.85 9.27
N GLY A 91 -5.59 0.95 10.20
CA GLY A 91 -6.50 0.37 11.19
C GLY A 91 -5.90 0.14 12.58
N GLY A 92 -4.73 0.72 12.89
CA GLY A 92 -4.07 0.53 14.20
C GLY A 92 -4.45 1.53 15.29
N LYS A 93 -5.32 2.49 15.00
CA LYS A 93 -6.02 3.27 16.03
C LYS A 93 -7.35 2.59 16.36
N ASN A 94 -7.31 1.62 17.27
CA ASN A 94 -8.48 1.15 18.01
C ASN A 94 -8.21 1.32 19.50
#